data_AF-A0A3D0ET22-F1
#
_entry.id   AF-A0A3D0ET22-F1
#
_cell.length_a   1.000
_cell.length_b   1.000
_cell.length_c   1.000
_cell.angle_alpha   90.00
_cell.angle_beta   90.00
_cell.angle_gamma   90.00
#
_symmetry.space_group_name_H-M   'P 1'
#
loop_
_entity.id
_entity.type
_entity.pdbx_description
1 polymer ?
#
loop_
_entity_poly.entity_id
_entity_poly.type
_entity_poly.pdbx_seq_one_letter_code
_entity_poly.pdbx_strand_id
1 'polypeptide(L)' 'ALQTLHSTNNFPEFTGRICPAPCESACTLNINDSAVAIKSIEHAIVDKGWDKGWIVPEPPN' A
#
# COMPACT_ATOMS: atom_id res chain seq x y z
N ALA A 1 -5.51 -6.61 6.22
CA ALA A 1 -5.09 -5.52 5.31
C ALA A 1 -3.57 -5.38 5.29
N LEU A 2 -2.94 -4.95 6.38
CA LEU A 2 -1.48 -4.81 6.47
C LEU A 2 -0.71 -6.11 6.13
N GLN A 3 -1.12 -7.25 6.71
CA GLN A 3 -0.52 -8.55 6.41
C GLN A 3 -0.62 -8.94 4.92
N THR A 4 -1.74 -8.60 4.26
CA THR A 4 -1.93 -8.86 2.83
C THR A 4 -1.00 -7.98 1.98
N LEU A 5 -0.82 -6.72 2.37
CA LEU A 5 0.15 -5.80 1.75
C LEU A 5 1.59 -6.34 1.88
N HIS A 6 1.96 -6.80 3.07
CA HIS A 6 3.29 -7.39 3.29
C HIS A 6 3.48 -8.76 2.59
N SER A 7 2.40 -9.47 2.25
CA SER A 7 2.50 -10.76 1.55
C SER A 7 2.97 -10.66 0.10
N THR A 8 2.76 -9.50 -0.54
CA THR A 8 3.14 -9.25 -1.93
C THR A 8 4.30 -8.27 -2.06
N ASN A 9 4.59 -7.51 -1.00
CA ASN A 9 5.65 -6.52 -0.99
C ASN A 9 6.28 -6.40 0.40
N ASN A 10 7.60 -6.55 0.48
CA ASN A 10 8.33 -6.45 1.74
C ASN A 10 8.37 -5.02 2.30
N PHE A 11 8.27 -3.99 1.44
CA PHE A 11 8.39 -2.59 1.84
C PHE A 11 7.24 -1.71 1.31
N PRO A 12 6.02 -1.91 1.81
CA PRO A 12 4.87 -1.15 1.39
C PRO A 12 4.94 0.35 1.76
N GLU A 13 5.80 0.72 2.71
CA GLU A 13 6.06 2.11 3.13
C GLU A 13 6.78 2.95 2.07
N PHE A 14 7.59 2.30 1.22
CA PHE A 14 8.26 2.99 0.12
C PHE A 14 7.37 3.01 -1.10
N THR A 15 6.74 1.88 -1.43
CA THR A 15 5.87 1.80 -2.60
C THR A 15 4.66 2.71 -2.46
N GLY A 16 4.07 2.87 -1.28
CA GLY A 16 2.99 3.84 -1.05
C GLY A 16 3.37 5.29 -1.37
N ARG A 17 4.67 5.63 -1.36
CA ARG A 17 5.18 6.99 -1.63
C ARG A 17 5.67 7.18 -3.06
N ILE A 18 6.42 6.20 -3.59
CA ILE A 18 7.09 6.34 -4.89
C ILE A 18 6.33 5.71 -6.06
N CYS A 19 5.32 4.88 -5.79
CA CYS A 19 4.62 4.17 -6.85
C CYS A 19 3.95 5.15 -7.84
N PRO A 20 4.16 4.98 -9.17
CA PRO A 20 3.47 5.75 -10.19
C PRO A 20 1.99 5.37 -10.35
N ALA A 21 1.45 4.51 -9.47
CA ALA A 21 0.06 4.11 -9.36
C ALA A 21 -0.59 3.52 -10.64
N PRO A 22 0.02 2.50 -11.29
CA PRO A 22 -0.61 1.85 -12.44
C PRO A 22 -1.94 1.16 -12.10
N CYS A 23 -2.13 0.77 -10.84
CA CYS A 23 -3.38 0.22 -10.31
C CYS A 23 -4.53 1.23 -10.33
N GLU A 24 -4.26 2.52 -10.16
CA GLU A 24 -5.27 3.58 -10.25
C GLU A 24 -5.65 3.84 -11.71
N SER A 25 -4.65 3.87 -12.61
CA SER A 25 -4.89 4.00 -14.06
C SER A 25 -5.74 2.87 -14.64
N ALA A 26 -5.55 1.64 -14.15
CA ALA A 26 -6.30 0.46 -14.58
C ALA A 26 -7.66 0.28 -13.86
N CYS A 27 -8.03 1.18 -12.95
CA CYS A 27 -9.26 1.07 -12.19
C CYS A 27 -10.48 1.19 -13.12
N THR A 28 -11.44 0.27 -13.02
CA THR A 28 -12.68 0.32 -13.84
C THR A 28 -13.52 1.57 -13.57
N LEU A 29 -13.44 2.13 -12.35
CA LEU A 29 -14.08 3.40 -12.02
C LEU A 29 -13.49 4.57 -12.80
N ASN A 30 -12.19 4.50 -13.16
CA ASN A 30 -11.48 5.51 -13.96
C ASN A 30 -12.06 5.73 -15.36
N ILE A 31 -12.97 4.85 -15.81
CA ILE A 31 -13.67 4.97 -17.09
C ILE A 31 -14.77 6.04 -17.01
N ASN A 32 -15.47 6.13 -15.87
CA ASN A 32 -16.68 6.94 -15.71
C ASN A 32 -16.56 8.03 -14.63
N ASP A 33 -15.57 7.92 -13.74
CA ASP A 33 -15.30 8.85 -12.64
C ASP A 33 -13.82 8.78 -12.25
N SER A 34 -13.42 9.45 -11.17
CA SER A 34 -12.08 9.41 -10.60
C SER A 34 -11.76 8.00 -10.10
N ALA A 35 -10.57 7.50 -10.44
CA ALA A 35 -10.06 6.24 -9.91
C ALA A 35 -10.02 6.24 -8.37
N VAL A 36 -10.19 5.05 -7.78
CA VAL A 36 -9.97 4.89 -6.34
C VAL A 36 -8.51 5.18 -6.03
N ALA A 37 -8.24 5.99 -5.00
CA ALA A 37 -6.90 6.35 -4.56
C ALA A 37 -6.20 5.20 -3.82
N ILE A 38 -5.99 4.07 -4.50
CA ILE A 38 -5.43 2.82 -3.95
C ILE A 38 -4.07 3.09 -3.32
N LYS A 39 -3.19 3.86 -3.97
CA LYS A 39 -1.87 4.18 -3.42
C LYS A 39 -1.97 4.91 -2.08
N SER A 40 -2.91 5.85 -1.98
CA SER A 40 -3.14 6.63 -0.75
C SER A 40 -3.69 5.75 0.38
N ILE A 41 -4.55 4.79 0.04
CA ILE A 41 -5.09 3.81 0.99
C ILE A 41 -3.97 2.88 1.49
N GLU A 42 -3.13 2.37 0.59
CA GLU A 42 -1.97 1.53 0.95
C GLU A 42 -1.03 2.26 1.89
N HIS A 43 -0.68 3.51 1.57
CA HIS A 43 0.16 4.35 2.41
C HIS A 43 -0.45 4.57 3.81
N ALA A 44 -1.74 4.89 3.89
CA ALA A 44 -2.44 5.08 5.16
C ALA A 44 -2.50 3.81 6.02
N ILE A 45 -2.63 2.62 5.40
CA ILE A 45 -2.59 1.34 6.12
C ILE A 45 -1.21 1.10 6.73
N VAL A 46 -0.15 1.38 5.98
CA VAL A 46 1.23 1.17 6.42
C VAL A 46 1.64 2.16 7.51
N ASP A 47 1.32 3.45 7.34
CA ASP A 47 1.58 4.47 8.36
C ASP A 47 0.88 4.11 9.67
N LYS A 48 -0.37 3.67 9.61
CA LYS A 48 -1.08 3.17 10.80
C LYS A 48 -0.46 1.91 11.39
N GLY A 49 0.12 1.04 10.56
CA GLY A 49 0.87 -0.14 10.98
C GLY A 49 2.11 0.22 11.78
N TRP A 50 2.86 1.23 11.34
CA TRP A 50 3.99 1.79 12.08
C TRP A 50 3.57 2.47 13.39
N ASP A 51 2.54 3.34 13.35
CA ASP A 51 2.02 4.03 14.54
C ASP A 51 1.56 3.07 15.64
N LYS A 52 1.04 1.90 15.26
CA LYS A 52 0.57 0.87 16.18
C LYS A 52 1.64 -0.16 16.56
N GLY A 53 2.85 -0.05 16.00
CA GLY A 53 3.93 -1.00 16.24
C GLY A 53 3.65 -2.41 15.72
N TRP A 54 2.82 -2.55 14.67
CA TRP A 54 2.49 -3.83 14.06
C TRP A 54 3.54 -4.32 13.06
N ILE A 55 4.37 -3.41 12.55
CA ILE A 55 5.47 -3.74 11.64
C ILE A 55 6.71 -3.97 12.49
N VAL A 56 7.22 -5.20 12.44
CA VAL A 56 8.43 -5.63 13.16
C VAL A 56 9.42 -6.26 12.18
N PRO A 57 10.73 -6.07 12.39
CA PRO A 57 11.75 -6.68 11.54
C PRO A 57 11.73 -8.21 11.69
N GLU A 58 11.78 -8.92 10.57
CA GLU A 58 12.02 -10.36 10.52
C GLU A 58 13.49 -10.62 10.17
N PRO A 59 14.37 -10.86 11.17
CA PRO A 59 15.76 -11.16 10.91
C PRO A 59 15.90 -12.51 10.18
N PRO A 60 16.90 -12.66 9.29
CA PRO A 60 17.22 -13.95 8.72
C PRO A 60 17.70 -14.91 9.81
N ASN A 61 17.34 -16.18 9.68
CA ASN A 61 17.84 -17.26 10.54
C ASN A 61 19.34 -17.53 10.31
#